data_AF-A0A9X9M7C3-F1
#
_entry.id   AF-A0A9X9M7C3-F1
#
_cell.length_a   1.000
_cell.length_b   1.000
_cell.length_c   1.000
_cell.angle_alpha   90.00
_cell.angle_beta   90.00
_cell.angle_gamma   90.00
#
_symmetry.space_group_name_H-M   'P 1'
#
loop_
_entity.id
_entity.type
_entity.pdbx_description
1 polymer ?
#
loop_
_entity_poly.entity_id
_entity_poly.type
_entity_poly.pdbx_seq_one_letter_code
_entity_poly.pdbx_strand_id
1 'polypeptide(L)'
;MVVSTGSGGHVDILQRATACLTYRSLCPPDDLADHGLLDVKASLYGQDTLRLWGIISQYVEGMVGLFYKSDGAVRDDPELQAWCREITETGLQGAQDWGLPVSLESRAQLCHFATMCIFTCTGQHASAHLGQLDWYAWIPNGPCTMRKPPPTSKDVTEKDIVDSLPTAHQACMQKTFTKFLGRRQPVMVALGQHKEKYFSGPGPQAVLEKFQEELAAMDQELEVRNAGLELPYEYLRPSMVENSVTI
;
A
#
# COMPACT_ATOMS: atom_id res chain seq x y z
N MET A 1 4.10 -27.74 8.91
CA MET A 1 4.08 -26.56 8.02
C MET A 1 2.66 -25.97 8.03
N VAL A 2 2.52 -24.67 8.25
CA VAL A 2 1.18 -24.02 8.33
C VAL A 2 0.76 -23.42 6.98
N VAL A 3 1.68 -22.79 6.25
CA VAL A 3 1.42 -22.16 4.95
C VAL A 3 1.95 -23.03 3.80
N SER A 4 1.23 -23.15 2.69
CA SER A 4 1.58 -24.01 1.54
C SER A 4 2.87 -23.61 0.82
N THR A 5 3.21 -22.32 0.80
CA THR A 5 4.46 -21.80 0.22
C THR A 5 5.63 -21.85 1.22
N GLY A 6 5.45 -22.45 2.40
CA GLY A 6 6.51 -22.61 3.39
C GLY A 6 7.73 -23.39 2.88
N SER A 7 8.78 -23.44 3.71
CA SER A 7 9.97 -24.28 3.46
C SER A 7 10.74 -23.98 2.16
N GLY A 8 10.71 -22.74 1.68
CA GLY A 8 11.52 -22.25 0.56
C GLY A 8 10.69 -21.65 -0.58
N GLY A 9 9.50 -22.18 -0.85
CA GLY A 9 8.68 -21.71 -1.97
C GLY A 9 8.30 -20.23 -1.90
N HIS A 10 8.10 -19.69 -0.70
CA HIS A 10 7.85 -18.27 -0.46
C HIS A 10 9.06 -17.41 -0.83
N VAL A 11 10.29 -17.89 -0.64
CA VAL A 11 11.51 -17.18 -1.08
C VAL A 11 11.57 -17.15 -2.60
N ASP A 12 11.30 -18.28 -3.25
CA ASP A 12 11.28 -18.35 -4.72
C ASP A 12 10.21 -17.43 -5.33
N ILE A 13 9.01 -17.38 -4.73
CA ILE A 13 7.94 -16.48 -5.14
C ILE A 13 8.36 -15.02 -4.97
N LEU A 14 8.94 -14.66 -3.82
CA LEU A 14 9.40 -13.30 -3.56
C LEU A 14 10.49 -12.87 -4.53
N GLN A 15 11.49 -13.72 -4.81
CA GLN A 15 12.54 -13.43 -5.79
C GLN A 15 11.97 -13.16 -7.18
N ARG A 16 11.01 -13.96 -7.64
CA ARG A 16 10.35 -13.76 -8.94
C ARG A 16 9.48 -12.51 -8.94
N ALA A 17 8.72 -12.26 -7.87
CA ALA A 17 7.84 -11.10 -7.75
C ALA A 17 8.65 -9.80 -7.76
N THR A 18 9.77 -9.75 -7.04
CA THR A 18 10.68 -8.60 -7.05
C THR A 18 11.24 -8.34 -8.45
N ALA A 19 11.60 -9.39 -9.21
CA ALA A 19 12.06 -9.23 -10.59
C ALA A 19 10.99 -8.69 -11.57
N CYS A 20 9.71 -8.75 -11.19
CA CYS A 20 8.58 -8.23 -11.97
C CYS A 20 8.03 -6.90 -11.42
N LEU A 21 8.60 -6.36 -10.34
CA LEU A 21 8.17 -5.08 -9.79
C LEU A 21 8.46 -3.98 -10.81
N THR A 22 7.55 -3.02 -10.97
CA THR A 22 7.75 -1.86 -11.85
C THR A 22 7.48 -0.56 -11.10
N TYR A 23 8.13 0.52 -11.50
CA TYR A 23 7.86 1.84 -10.91
C TYR A 23 6.38 2.22 -11.06
N ARG A 24 5.78 1.91 -12.23
CA ARG A 24 4.36 2.14 -12.52
C ARG A 24 3.43 1.39 -11.56
N SER A 25 3.75 0.14 -11.21
CA SER A 25 2.96 -0.63 -10.24
C SER A 25 2.96 -0.06 -8.82
N LEU A 26 3.91 0.84 -8.50
CA LEU A 26 3.98 1.56 -7.22
C LEU A 26 3.27 2.92 -7.26
N CYS A 27 2.81 3.34 -8.45
CA CYS A 27 2.15 4.61 -8.70
C CYS A 27 0.70 4.33 -9.12
N PRO A 28 -0.30 4.46 -8.23
CA PRO A 28 -1.67 4.05 -8.53
C PRO A 28 -2.32 4.64 -9.77
N PRO A 29 -2.10 5.91 -10.17
CA PRO A 29 -2.63 6.40 -11.45
C PRO A 29 -2.15 5.56 -12.64
N ASP A 30 -0.90 5.09 -12.59
CA ASP A 30 -0.31 4.25 -13.62
C ASP A 30 -0.75 2.79 -13.48
N ASP A 31 -0.69 2.23 -12.28
CA ASP A 31 -1.11 0.85 -11.99
C ASP A 31 -2.57 0.61 -12.37
N LEU A 32 -3.47 1.52 -11.98
CA LEU A 32 -4.89 1.40 -12.30
C LEU A 32 -5.15 1.62 -13.81
N ALA A 33 -4.33 2.42 -14.49
CA ALA A 33 -4.43 2.58 -15.95
C ALA A 33 -4.02 1.27 -16.66
N ASP A 34 -2.87 0.71 -16.28
CA ASP A 34 -2.31 -0.50 -16.87
C ASP A 34 -3.23 -1.72 -16.67
N HIS A 35 -3.99 -1.74 -15.57
CA HIS A 35 -4.97 -2.78 -15.26
C HIS A 35 -6.42 -2.45 -15.71
N GLY A 36 -6.66 -1.29 -16.33
CA GLY A 36 -7.99 -0.92 -16.83
C GLY A 36 -9.03 -0.65 -15.73
N LEU A 37 -8.58 -0.18 -14.56
CA LEU A 37 -9.40 0.04 -13.37
C LEU A 37 -9.78 1.51 -13.11
N LEU A 38 -9.22 2.47 -13.86
CA LEU A 38 -9.46 3.91 -13.65
C LEU A 38 -10.95 4.30 -13.61
N ASP A 39 -11.74 3.76 -14.54
CA ASP A 39 -13.15 4.13 -14.70
C ASP A 39 -14.14 3.10 -14.09
N VAL A 40 -13.63 2.10 -13.38
CA VAL A 40 -14.46 1.02 -12.83
C VAL A 40 -15.11 1.47 -11.54
N LYS A 41 -16.34 1.97 -11.62
CA LYS A 41 -17.13 2.46 -10.47
C LYS A 41 -17.36 1.44 -9.35
N ALA A 42 -17.29 0.15 -9.65
CA ALA A 42 -17.38 -0.91 -8.65
C ALA A 42 -16.07 -1.09 -7.86
N SER A 43 -14.94 -0.61 -8.39
CA SER A 43 -13.65 -0.62 -7.70
C SER A 43 -13.59 0.54 -6.71
N LEU A 44 -14.02 0.30 -5.49
CA LEU A 44 -13.87 1.26 -4.39
C LEU A 44 -12.38 1.44 -4.02
N TYR A 45 -11.58 0.37 -4.13
CA TYR A 45 -10.13 0.44 -4.06
C TYR A 45 -9.56 1.46 -5.05
N GLY A 46 -9.91 1.35 -6.33
CA GLY A 46 -9.38 2.25 -7.37
C GLY A 46 -9.76 3.71 -7.12
N GLN A 47 -11.02 3.97 -6.78
CA GLN A 47 -11.51 5.32 -6.47
C GLN A 47 -10.80 5.94 -5.27
N ASP A 48 -10.73 5.22 -4.15
CA ASP A 48 -10.15 5.74 -2.91
C ASP A 48 -8.64 5.90 -3.04
N THR A 49 -8.00 4.97 -3.75
CA THR A 49 -6.56 5.03 -4.03
C THR A 49 -6.19 6.25 -4.86
N LEU A 50 -6.89 6.52 -5.97
CA LEU A 50 -6.63 7.69 -6.81
C LEU A 50 -6.79 9.00 -6.03
N ARG A 51 -7.84 9.06 -5.20
CA ARG A 51 -8.10 10.23 -4.38
C ARG A 51 -7.01 10.45 -3.34
N LEU A 52 -6.62 9.39 -2.61
CA LEU A 52 -5.58 9.48 -1.60
C LEU A 52 -4.22 9.84 -2.22
N TRP A 53 -3.88 9.23 -3.35
CA TRP A 53 -2.69 9.58 -4.13
C TRP A 53 -2.67 11.06 -4.51
N GLY A 54 -3.79 11.59 -5.01
CA GLY A 54 -3.91 13.00 -5.38
C GLY A 54 -3.67 13.94 -4.20
N ILE A 55 -4.21 13.63 -3.02
CA ILE A 55 -4.00 14.42 -1.80
C ILE A 55 -2.53 14.37 -1.36
N ILE A 56 -1.90 13.20 -1.37
CA ILE A 56 -0.47 13.04 -1.04
C ILE A 56 0.41 13.79 -2.06
N SER A 57 0.10 13.70 -3.35
CA SER A 57 0.83 14.41 -4.41
C SER A 57 0.79 15.92 -4.19
N GLN A 58 -0.37 16.49 -3.86
CA GLN A 58 -0.50 17.91 -3.57
C GLN A 58 0.28 18.33 -2.33
N TYR A 59 0.28 17.51 -1.28
CA TYR A 59 1.10 17.75 -0.09
C TYR A 59 2.60 17.78 -0.44
N VAL A 60 3.07 16.79 -1.20
CA VAL A 60 4.47 16.71 -1.64
C VAL A 60 4.83 17.89 -2.52
N GLU A 61 3.99 18.25 -3.50
CA GLU A 61 4.21 19.41 -4.37
C GLU A 61 4.29 20.72 -3.58
N GLY A 62 3.43 20.90 -2.57
CA GLY A 62 3.47 22.03 -1.66
C GLY A 62 4.79 22.10 -0.91
N MET A 63 5.23 20.98 -0.33
CA MET A 63 6.49 20.89 0.41
C MET A 63 7.71 21.13 -0.50
N VAL A 64 7.82 20.40 -1.61
CA VAL A 64 8.92 20.53 -2.57
C VAL A 64 8.98 21.96 -3.12
N GLY A 65 7.83 22.57 -3.42
CA GLY A 65 7.75 23.95 -3.93
C GLY A 65 8.28 25.01 -2.96
N LEU A 66 8.33 24.72 -1.65
CA LEU A 66 8.93 25.62 -0.66
C LEU A 66 10.46 25.65 -0.75
N PHE A 67 11.10 24.51 -1.05
CA PHE A 67 12.56 24.35 -1.02
C PHE A 67 13.21 24.39 -2.40
N TYR A 68 12.58 23.80 -3.42
CA TYR A 68 13.11 23.75 -4.78
C TYR A 68 12.34 24.72 -5.70
N LYS A 69 13.01 25.80 -6.13
CA LYS A 69 12.40 26.86 -6.96
C LYS A 69 12.52 26.60 -8.46
N SER A 70 13.39 25.69 -8.87
CA SER A 70 13.62 25.33 -10.27
C SER A 70 14.03 23.86 -10.39
N ASP A 71 13.92 23.31 -11.60
CA ASP A 71 14.45 21.97 -11.89
C ASP A 71 15.97 21.90 -11.73
N GLY A 72 16.67 23.02 -12.00
CA GLY A 72 18.11 23.12 -11.74
C GLY A 72 18.45 22.86 -10.28
N ALA A 73 17.69 23.43 -9.34
CA ALA A 73 17.90 23.20 -7.92
C ALA A 73 17.75 21.73 -7.50
N VAL A 74 16.92 20.95 -8.21
CA VAL A 74 16.76 19.50 -7.98
C VAL A 74 17.97 18.74 -8.54
N ARG A 75 18.38 19.05 -9.77
CA ARG A 75 19.55 18.44 -10.43
C ARG A 75 20.84 18.67 -9.66
N ASP A 76 21.01 19.88 -9.15
CA ASP A 76 22.24 20.34 -8.49
C ASP A 76 22.33 19.89 -7.02
N ASP A 77 21.34 19.18 -6.49
CA ASP A 77 21.33 18.67 -5.10
C ASP A 77 22.01 17.29 -5.00
N PRO A 78 23.27 17.21 -4.55
CA PRO A 78 24.02 15.95 -4.56
C PRO A 78 23.46 14.92 -3.57
N GLU A 79 22.85 15.35 -2.47
CA GLU A 79 22.29 14.46 -1.45
C GLU A 79 21.01 13.81 -1.97
N LEU A 80 20.14 14.60 -2.62
CA LEU A 80 18.94 14.08 -3.26
C LEU A 80 19.25 13.08 -4.37
N GLN A 81 20.25 13.39 -5.21
CA GLN A 81 20.67 12.47 -6.26
C GLN A 81 21.28 11.18 -5.68
N ALA A 82 22.03 11.27 -4.58
CA ALA A 82 22.57 10.10 -3.89
C ALA A 82 21.46 9.24 -3.28
N TRP A 83 20.45 9.85 -2.66
CA TRP A 83 19.28 9.16 -2.12
C TRP A 83 18.50 8.38 -3.19
N CYS A 84 18.24 9.00 -4.35
CA CYS A 84 17.58 8.35 -5.46
C CYS A 84 18.38 7.14 -5.98
N ARG A 85 19.69 7.31 -6.19
CA ARG A 85 20.57 6.20 -6.59
C ARG A 85 20.61 5.08 -5.56
N GLU A 86 20.70 5.41 -4.27
CA GLU A 86 20.78 4.39 -3.22
C GLU A 86 19.53 3.51 -3.19
N ILE A 87 18.34 4.09 -3.36
CA ILE A 87 17.10 3.31 -3.48
C ILE A 87 17.14 2.41 -4.72
N THR A 88 17.41 2.98 -5.89
CA THR A 88 17.24 2.27 -7.17
C THR A 88 18.36 1.26 -7.44
N GLU A 89 19.62 1.65 -7.22
CA GLU A 89 20.79 0.84 -7.57
C GLU A 89 21.14 -0.16 -6.45
N THR A 90 21.12 0.30 -5.20
CA THR A 90 21.55 -0.53 -4.06
C THR A 90 20.37 -1.26 -3.42
N GLY A 91 19.37 -0.51 -2.96
CA GLY A 91 18.23 -1.05 -2.21
C GLY A 91 17.40 -2.03 -3.03
N LEU A 92 17.11 -1.67 -4.29
CA LEU A 92 16.33 -2.48 -5.22
C LEU A 92 17.19 -3.22 -6.25
N GLN A 93 18.52 -3.29 -6.03
CA GLN A 93 19.45 -4.09 -6.82
C GLN A 93 19.42 -3.82 -8.33
N GLY A 94 19.41 -2.55 -8.73
CA GLY A 94 19.45 -2.14 -10.14
C GLY A 94 18.06 -2.04 -10.79
N ALA A 95 17.08 -1.50 -10.09
CA ALA A 95 15.69 -1.36 -10.55
C ALA A 95 15.47 -0.33 -11.68
N GLN A 96 16.53 0.07 -12.37
CA GLN A 96 16.48 0.99 -13.52
C GLN A 96 15.69 0.35 -14.67
N ASP A 97 15.90 -0.96 -14.89
CA ASP A 97 15.18 -1.76 -15.88
C ASP A 97 13.67 -1.88 -15.57
N TRP A 98 13.29 -1.60 -14.33
CA TRP A 98 11.90 -1.59 -13.85
C TRP A 98 11.23 -0.22 -13.98
N GLY A 99 11.96 0.77 -14.52
CA GLY A 99 11.51 2.14 -14.74
C GLY A 99 11.73 3.09 -13.57
N LEU A 100 12.42 2.67 -12.49
CA LEU A 100 12.76 3.59 -11.41
C LEU A 100 13.90 4.54 -11.85
N PRO A 101 13.83 5.83 -11.47
CA PRO A 101 14.88 6.77 -11.80
C PRO A 101 16.16 6.53 -11.00
N VAL A 102 17.31 6.83 -11.61
CA VAL A 102 18.62 6.91 -10.93
C VAL A 102 19.02 8.35 -10.62
N SER A 103 18.31 9.30 -11.22
CA SER A 103 18.46 10.72 -10.98
C SER A 103 17.11 11.41 -11.11
N LEU A 104 16.97 12.51 -10.38
CA LEU A 104 15.78 13.36 -10.40
C LEU A 104 16.14 14.66 -11.10
N GLU A 105 15.59 14.86 -12.29
CA GLU A 105 15.98 15.92 -13.23
C GLU A 105 15.05 17.15 -13.18
N SER A 106 13.92 17.01 -12.51
CA SER A 106 12.90 18.06 -12.39
C SER A 106 12.15 17.99 -11.06
N ARG A 107 11.52 19.10 -10.69
CA ARG A 107 10.61 19.16 -9.54
C ARG A 107 9.46 18.18 -9.68
N ALA A 108 8.89 18.06 -10.88
CA ALA A 108 7.78 17.14 -11.13
C ALA A 108 8.18 15.69 -10.86
N GLN A 109 9.38 15.30 -11.30
CA GLN A 109 9.91 13.96 -11.06
C GLN A 109 10.19 13.71 -9.57
N LEU A 110 10.77 14.68 -8.87
CA LEU A 110 10.95 14.61 -7.41
C LEU A 110 9.61 14.44 -6.70
N CYS A 111 8.60 15.25 -7.05
CA CYS A 111 7.28 15.14 -6.45
C CYS A 111 6.66 13.76 -6.68
N HIS A 112 6.73 13.25 -7.90
CA HIS A 112 6.19 11.93 -8.24
C HIS A 112 6.90 10.80 -7.48
N PHE A 113 8.23 10.84 -7.40
CA PHE A 113 9.02 9.87 -6.66
C PHE A 113 8.76 9.90 -5.15
N ALA A 114 8.75 11.08 -4.54
CA ALA A 114 8.44 11.21 -3.10
C ALA A 114 6.99 10.83 -2.78
N THR A 115 6.04 11.12 -3.66
CA THR A 115 4.64 10.67 -3.55
C THR A 115 4.55 9.14 -3.55
N MET A 116 5.26 8.49 -4.47
CA MET A 116 5.37 7.02 -4.51
C MET A 116 5.90 6.47 -3.19
N CYS A 117 6.99 7.04 -2.64
CA CYS A 117 7.55 6.58 -1.37
C CYS A 117 6.55 6.71 -0.22
N ILE A 118 5.90 7.89 -0.07
CA ILE A 118 4.92 8.12 1.00
C ILE A 118 3.71 7.19 0.84
N PHE A 119 3.17 7.05 -0.37
CA PHE A 119 2.03 6.19 -0.64
C PHE A 119 2.35 4.72 -0.35
N THR A 120 3.53 4.24 -0.77
CA THR A 120 4.00 2.87 -0.51
C THR A 120 4.04 2.56 0.98
N CYS A 121 4.52 3.51 1.79
CA CYS A 121 4.61 3.37 3.24
C CYS A 121 3.26 3.53 3.98
N THR A 122 2.20 3.92 3.29
CA THR A 122 0.91 4.29 3.89
C THR A 122 -0.25 3.57 3.20
N GLY A 123 -0.85 4.17 2.16
CA GLY A 123 -2.01 3.65 1.44
C GLY A 123 -1.79 2.26 0.82
N GLN A 124 -0.61 2.01 0.24
CA GLN A 124 -0.30 0.70 -0.34
C GLN A 124 -0.31 -0.39 0.74
N HIS A 125 0.36 -0.13 1.87
CA HIS A 125 0.36 -1.06 2.99
C HIS A 125 -1.03 -1.24 3.59
N ALA A 126 -1.73 -0.15 3.90
CA ALA A 126 -3.04 -0.18 4.54
C ALA A 126 -4.08 -0.94 3.71
N SER A 127 -4.14 -0.70 2.40
CA SER A 127 -5.09 -1.37 1.50
C SER A 127 -4.87 -2.88 1.41
N ALA A 128 -3.63 -3.35 1.49
CA ALA A 128 -3.30 -4.78 1.54
C ALA A 128 -3.43 -5.38 2.96
N HIS A 129 -3.28 -4.55 4.00
CA HIS A 129 -3.19 -5.00 5.38
C HIS A 129 -4.56 -5.08 6.08
N LEU A 130 -5.35 -4.00 6.04
CA LEU A 130 -6.50 -3.81 6.94
C LEU A 130 -7.62 -4.83 6.72
N GLY A 131 -7.77 -5.34 5.49
CA GLY A 131 -8.75 -6.37 5.16
C GLY A 131 -8.42 -7.78 5.67
N GLN A 132 -7.20 -8.02 6.20
CA GLN A 132 -6.82 -9.35 6.66
C GLN A 132 -7.81 -9.92 7.68
N LEU A 133 -8.25 -9.12 8.65
CA LEU A 133 -9.16 -9.61 9.69
C LEU A 133 -10.55 -9.92 9.15
N ASP A 134 -11.06 -9.13 8.21
CA ASP A 134 -12.40 -9.33 7.65
C ASP A 134 -12.44 -10.56 6.75
N TRP A 135 -11.44 -10.73 5.90
CA TRP A 135 -11.44 -11.74 4.84
C TRP A 135 -10.75 -13.04 5.23
N TYR A 136 -9.72 -13.01 6.09
CA TYR A 136 -8.94 -14.21 6.44
C TYR A 136 -9.28 -14.79 7.81
N ALA A 137 -10.18 -14.18 8.60
CA ALA A 137 -10.68 -14.78 9.83
C ALA A 137 -11.62 -15.96 9.59
N TRP A 138 -12.32 -15.99 8.46
CA TRP A 138 -13.06 -17.17 8.00
C TRP A 138 -12.15 -18.04 7.13
N ILE A 139 -11.58 -19.08 7.74
CA ILE A 139 -10.52 -19.92 7.12
C ILE A 139 -10.90 -20.46 5.74
N PRO A 140 -12.13 -20.94 5.47
CA PRO A 140 -12.49 -21.39 4.12
C PRO A 140 -12.44 -20.30 3.04
N ASN A 141 -12.54 -19.00 3.38
CA ASN A 141 -12.43 -17.90 2.42
C ASN A 141 -10.98 -17.63 1.97
N GLY A 142 -10.01 -17.91 2.84
CA GLY A 142 -8.58 -17.71 2.53
C GLY A 142 -7.71 -18.76 3.22
N PRO A 143 -7.75 -20.03 2.82
CA PRO A 143 -7.01 -21.08 3.51
C PRO A 143 -5.49 -20.90 3.31
N CYS A 144 -4.74 -20.89 4.41
CA CYS A 144 -3.27 -20.77 4.36
C CYS A 144 -2.57 -21.96 3.68
N THR A 145 -3.25 -23.10 3.57
CA THR A 145 -2.72 -24.31 2.92
C THR A 145 -3.85 -25.23 2.44
N MET A 146 -3.52 -26.11 1.50
CA MET A 146 -4.39 -27.17 1.02
C MET A 146 -3.69 -28.52 1.22
N ARG A 147 -4.40 -29.50 1.77
CA ARG A 147 -3.85 -30.83 2.14
C ARG A 147 -3.98 -31.90 1.06
N LYS A 148 -4.78 -31.63 0.03
CA LYS A 148 -4.95 -32.47 -1.16
C LYS A 148 -4.56 -31.67 -2.41
N PRO A 149 -4.14 -32.33 -3.50
CA PRO A 149 -3.91 -31.66 -4.78
C PRO A 149 -5.21 -31.05 -5.33
N PRO A 150 -5.13 -30.06 -6.24
CA PRO A 150 -6.30 -29.58 -6.97
C PRO A 150 -7.04 -30.74 -7.65
N PRO A 151 -8.38 -30.77 -7.61
CA PRO A 151 -9.16 -31.86 -8.20
C PRO A 151 -8.98 -31.90 -9.72
N THR A 152 -8.88 -33.11 -10.27
CA THR A 152 -8.77 -33.35 -11.72
C THR A 152 -10.07 -33.86 -12.35
N SER A 153 -11.13 -34.03 -11.56
CA SER A 153 -12.49 -34.38 -12.01
C SER A 153 -13.52 -33.50 -11.32
N LYS A 154 -14.77 -33.55 -11.81
CA LYS A 154 -15.90 -32.82 -11.23
C LYS A 154 -16.60 -33.58 -10.09
N ASP A 155 -16.24 -34.84 -9.86
CA ASP A 155 -16.85 -35.70 -8.84
C ASP A 155 -16.26 -35.41 -7.45
N VAL A 156 -16.49 -34.20 -6.95
CA VAL A 156 -15.98 -33.73 -5.65
C VAL A 156 -17.08 -33.85 -4.60
N THR A 157 -16.80 -34.56 -3.50
CA THR A 157 -17.72 -34.65 -2.37
C THR A 157 -17.45 -33.57 -1.32
N GLU A 158 -18.41 -33.32 -0.42
CA GLU A 158 -18.20 -32.46 0.74
C GLU A 158 -17.00 -32.94 1.59
N LYS A 159 -16.86 -34.26 1.74
CA LYS A 159 -15.73 -34.88 2.42
C LYS A 159 -14.40 -34.50 1.76
N ASP A 160 -14.34 -34.45 0.43
CA ASP A 160 -13.12 -34.05 -0.28
C ASP A 160 -12.75 -32.59 -0.02
N ILE A 161 -13.75 -31.70 0.07
CA ILE A 161 -13.54 -30.29 0.42
C ILE A 161 -12.96 -30.18 1.83
N VAL A 162 -13.62 -30.79 2.83
CA VAL A 162 -13.18 -30.75 4.24
C VAL A 162 -11.79 -31.39 4.41
N ASP A 163 -11.54 -32.50 3.73
CA ASP A 163 -10.24 -33.18 3.76
C ASP A 163 -9.13 -32.38 3.04
N SER A 164 -9.48 -31.45 2.15
CA SER A 164 -8.53 -30.56 1.47
C SER A 164 -8.20 -29.30 2.29
N LEU A 165 -9.15 -28.79 3.09
CA LEU A 165 -8.97 -27.60 3.92
C LEU A 165 -7.96 -27.81 5.05
N PRO A 166 -7.40 -26.72 5.64
CA PRO A 166 -6.47 -26.81 6.76
C PRO A 166 -6.98 -27.66 7.93
N THR A 167 -6.08 -28.38 8.62
CA THR A 167 -6.40 -29.01 9.91
C THR A 167 -6.80 -27.97 10.95
N ALA A 168 -7.46 -28.40 12.04
CA ALA A 168 -7.78 -27.53 13.16
C ALA A 168 -6.55 -26.79 13.73
N HIS A 169 -5.40 -27.46 13.80
CA HIS A 169 -4.14 -26.83 14.23
C HIS A 169 -3.70 -25.73 13.27
N GLN A 170 -3.66 -26.00 11.96
CA GLN A 170 -3.26 -25.02 10.94
C GLN A 170 -4.23 -23.82 10.90
N ALA A 171 -5.54 -24.09 10.96
CA ALA A 171 -6.59 -23.08 11.03
C ALA A 171 -6.44 -22.18 12.28
N CYS A 172 -6.15 -22.78 13.45
CA CYS A 172 -5.91 -22.05 14.69
C CYS A 172 -4.68 -21.14 14.59
N MET A 173 -3.60 -21.63 13.99
CA MET A 173 -2.39 -20.83 13.74
C MET A 173 -2.68 -19.65 12.81
N GLN A 174 -3.35 -19.88 11.66
CA GLN A 174 -3.74 -18.81 10.73
C GLN A 174 -4.59 -17.74 11.42
N LYS A 175 -5.63 -18.16 12.16
CA LYS A 175 -6.51 -17.24 12.88
C LYS A 175 -5.73 -16.40 13.91
N THR A 176 -4.76 -17.01 14.59
CA THR A 176 -3.91 -16.31 15.57
C THR A 176 -3.08 -15.21 14.91
N PHE A 177 -2.39 -15.51 13.81
CA PHE A 177 -1.60 -14.51 13.09
C PHE A 177 -2.45 -13.43 12.42
N THR A 178 -3.57 -13.82 11.80
CA THR A 178 -4.51 -12.87 11.18
C THR A 178 -5.05 -11.88 12.21
N LYS A 179 -5.40 -12.36 13.41
CA LYS A 179 -5.84 -11.50 14.52
C LYS A 179 -4.70 -10.63 15.07
N PHE A 180 -3.48 -11.15 15.11
CA PHE A 180 -2.34 -10.39 15.63
C PHE A 180 -1.98 -9.22 14.70
N LEU A 181 -1.94 -9.46 13.39
CA LEU A 181 -1.61 -8.46 12.38
C LEU A 181 -2.80 -7.51 12.16
N GLY A 182 -3.98 -8.03 11.81
CA GLY A 182 -5.13 -7.21 11.41
C GLY A 182 -5.94 -6.57 12.54
N ARG A 183 -5.48 -6.61 13.79
CA ARG A 183 -6.18 -5.89 14.88
C ARG A 183 -5.88 -4.39 14.79
N ARG A 184 -6.80 -3.57 15.32
CA ARG A 184 -6.51 -2.16 15.57
C ARG A 184 -5.31 -2.02 16.51
N GLN A 185 -4.32 -1.23 16.09
CA GLN A 185 -3.11 -1.04 16.87
C GLN A 185 -3.34 0.04 17.94
N PRO A 186 -3.02 -0.24 19.22
CA PRO A 186 -3.32 0.68 20.32
C PRO A 186 -2.60 2.04 20.24
N VAL A 187 -1.46 2.08 19.54
CA VAL A 187 -0.58 3.25 19.44
C VAL A 187 -0.42 3.72 18.00
N MET A 188 -1.39 3.37 17.14
CA MET A 188 -1.44 3.80 15.75
C MET A 188 -1.33 5.32 15.62
N VAL A 189 -0.56 5.77 14.63
CA VAL A 189 -0.56 7.16 14.15
C VAL A 189 -1.24 7.17 12.79
N ALA A 190 -2.40 7.82 12.68
CA ALA A 190 -3.10 7.97 11.41
C ALA A 190 -2.31 8.85 10.43
N LEU A 191 -2.54 8.66 9.14
CA LEU A 191 -1.86 9.39 8.06
C LEU A 191 -1.93 10.90 8.26
N GLY A 192 -0.77 11.56 8.18
CA GLY A 192 -0.62 13.00 8.37
C GLY A 192 -0.76 13.47 9.82
N GLN A 193 -0.97 12.58 10.79
CA GLN A 193 -1.18 12.92 12.21
C GLN A 193 0.07 12.73 13.09
N HIS A 194 1.27 12.72 12.48
CA HIS A 194 2.53 12.65 13.23
C HIS A 194 2.68 13.87 14.16
N LYS A 195 3.26 13.64 15.35
CA LYS A 195 3.38 14.68 16.39
C LYS A 195 4.73 15.40 16.32
N GLU A 196 5.72 14.74 15.75
CA GLU A 196 7.06 15.23 15.53
C GLU A 196 7.04 16.40 14.55
N LYS A 197 7.68 17.50 14.95
CA LYS A 197 7.80 18.72 14.14
C LYS A 197 9.21 18.84 13.59
N TYR A 198 9.43 18.30 12.40
CA TYR A 198 10.72 18.37 11.71
C TYR A 198 10.93 19.72 11.00
N PHE A 199 9.86 20.30 10.48
CA PHE A 199 9.92 21.58 9.80
C PHE A 199 9.62 22.74 10.74
N SER A 200 10.35 23.84 10.54
CA SER A 200 10.12 25.12 11.22
C SER A 200 9.58 26.16 10.24
N GLY A 201 8.80 27.10 10.75
CA GLY A 201 8.25 28.22 9.99
C GLY A 201 6.81 27.99 9.47
N PRO A 202 6.14 29.08 9.06
CA PRO A 202 4.71 29.05 8.74
C PRO A 202 4.39 28.37 7.40
N GLY A 203 5.32 28.35 6.44
CA GLY A 203 5.11 27.74 5.12
C GLY A 203 4.85 26.23 5.19
N PRO A 204 5.81 25.43 5.72
CA PRO A 204 5.61 23.99 5.88
C PRO A 204 4.42 23.64 6.77
N GLN A 205 4.19 24.42 7.84
CA GLN A 205 3.04 24.26 8.73
C GLN A 205 1.72 24.39 7.97
N ALA A 206 1.56 25.42 7.14
CA ALA A 206 0.35 25.63 6.34
C ALA A 206 0.12 24.51 5.30
N VAL A 207 1.19 23.97 4.70
CA VAL A 207 1.09 22.83 3.77
C VAL A 207 0.62 21.56 4.50
N LEU A 208 1.15 21.30 5.70
CA LEU A 208 0.71 20.18 6.53
C LEU A 208 -0.75 20.33 6.99
N GLU A 209 -1.15 21.52 7.41
CA GLU A 209 -2.54 21.81 7.81
C GLU A 209 -3.51 21.56 6.65
N LYS A 210 -3.20 22.06 5.45
CA LYS A 210 -4.00 21.78 4.25
C LYS A 210 -4.10 20.29 3.94
N PHE A 211 -2.99 19.55 4.06
CA PHE A 211 -2.98 18.10 3.87
C PHE A 211 -3.91 17.39 4.87
N GLN A 212 -3.87 17.77 6.15
CA GLN A 212 -4.73 17.22 7.18
C GLN A 212 -6.21 17.56 6.95
N GLU A 213 -6.51 18.76 6.47
CA GLU A 213 -7.87 19.17 6.09
C GLU A 213 -8.43 18.34 4.93
N GLU A 214 -7.65 18.15 3.86
CA GLU A 214 -8.06 17.34 2.70
C GLU A 214 -8.26 15.86 3.07
N LEU A 215 -7.39 15.30 3.92
CA LEU A 215 -7.57 13.95 4.46
C LEU A 215 -8.83 13.84 5.31
N ALA A 216 -9.12 14.82 6.17
CA ALA A 216 -10.34 14.83 6.99
C ALA A 216 -11.61 14.92 6.13
N ALA A 217 -11.58 15.75 5.08
CA ALA A 217 -12.68 15.86 4.12
C ALA A 217 -12.90 14.53 3.38
N MET A 218 -11.82 13.89 2.89
CA MET A 218 -11.90 12.57 2.28
C MET A 218 -12.49 11.55 3.25
N ASP A 219 -12.03 11.50 4.51
CA ASP A 219 -12.51 10.54 5.49
C ASP A 219 -14.02 10.63 5.73
N GLN A 220 -14.54 11.86 5.88
CA GLN A 220 -15.97 12.12 6.04
C GLN A 220 -16.78 11.70 4.81
N GLU A 221 -16.29 12.00 3.61
CA GLU A 221 -16.97 11.63 2.38
C GLU A 221 -17.02 10.10 2.19
N LEU A 222 -15.94 9.40 2.53
CA LEU A 222 -15.92 7.94 2.51
C LEU A 222 -16.86 7.35 3.55
N GLU A 223 -16.97 7.93 4.74
CA GLU A 223 -17.94 7.51 5.76
C GLU A 223 -19.39 7.63 5.26
N VAL A 224 -19.74 8.77 4.66
CA VAL A 224 -21.08 9.00 4.09
C VAL A 224 -21.37 8.03 2.94
N ARG A 225 -20.42 7.82 2.02
CA ARG A 225 -20.57 6.83 0.94
C ARG A 225 -20.78 5.43 1.51
N ASN A 226 -19.96 5.04 2.47
CA ASN A 226 -19.95 3.69 3.04
C ASN A 226 -21.21 3.37 3.82
N ALA A 227 -21.86 4.35 4.45
CA ALA A 227 -23.13 4.16 5.16
C ALA A 227 -24.27 3.65 4.25
N GLY A 228 -24.17 3.85 2.94
CA GLY A 228 -25.15 3.37 1.94
C GLY A 228 -24.79 2.02 1.29
N LEU A 229 -23.67 1.40 1.66
CA LEU A 229 -23.20 0.16 1.05
C LEU A 229 -23.53 -1.06 1.93
N GLU A 230 -23.90 -2.17 1.30
CA GLU A 230 -24.05 -3.46 2.01
C GLU A 230 -22.72 -3.91 2.60
N LEU A 231 -21.62 -3.70 1.86
CA LEU A 231 -20.27 -3.97 2.31
C LEU A 231 -19.41 -2.69 2.18
N PRO A 232 -19.23 -1.95 3.27
CA PRO A 232 -18.35 -0.79 3.33
C PRO A 232 -16.91 -1.13 2.93
N TYR A 233 -16.25 -0.22 2.19
CA TYR A 233 -14.82 -0.31 1.93
C TYR A 233 -14.09 0.77 2.74
N GLU A 234 -13.37 0.35 3.79
CA GLU A 234 -12.78 1.27 4.77
C GLU A 234 -11.24 1.34 4.72
N TYR A 235 -10.59 0.47 3.94
CA TYR A 235 -9.14 0.23 4.04
C TYR A 235 -8.25 1.39 3.57
N LEU A 236 -8.85 2.42 2.97
CA LEU A 236 -8.18 3.65 2.53
C LEU A 236 -8.79 4.91 3.15
N ARG A 237 -9.62 4.77 4.18
CA ARG A 237 -10.06 5.90 5.01
C ARG A 237 -8.85 6.51 5.71
N PRO A 238 -8.55 7.81 5.56
CA PRO A 238 -7.38 8.43 6.21
C PRO A 238 -7.30 8.22 7.73
N SER A 239 -8.43 8.10 8.42
CA SER A 239 -8.48 7.77 9.86
C SER A 239 -8.01 6.34 10.19
N MET A 240 -8.02 5.44 9.22
CA MET A 240 -7.64 4.03 9.35
C MET A 240 -6.27 3.72 8.72
N VAL A 241 -5.82 4.53 7.76
CA VAL A 241 -4.50 4.41 7.14
C VAL A 241 -3.43 4.89 8.14
N GLU A 242 -2.46 4.03 8.46
CA GLU A 242 -1.33 4.43 9.30
C GLU A 242 -0.35 5.33 8.53
N ASN A 243 0.33 6.20 9.26
CA ASN A 243 1.34 7.11 8.74
C ASN A 243 2.65 6.39 8.31
N SER A 244 2.78 5.10 8.64
CA SER A 244 3.92 4.25 8.33
C SER A 244 3.53 2.77 8.32
N VAL A 245 4.43 1.91 7.85
CA VAL A 245 4.31 0.45 7.97
C VAL A 245 4.62 0.05 9.40
N THR A 246 3.60 0.12 10.26
CA THR A 246 3.69 -0.13 11.70
C THR A 246 2.56 -0.98 12.26
N ILE A 247 1.59 -1.36 11.42
CA ILE A 247 0.47 -2.25 11.77
C ILE A 247 0.82 -3.73 11.79
#